data_AF-A0A925HHX8-F1
#
_entry.id   AF-A0A925HHX8-F1
#
_cell.length_a   1.000
_cell.length_b   1.000
_cell.length_c   1.000
_cell.angle_alpha   90.00
_cell.angle_beta   90.00
_cell.angle_gamma   90.00
#
_symmetry.space_group_name_H-M   'P 1'
#
loop_
_entity.id
_entity.type
_entity.pdbx_description
1 polymer ?
#
loop_
_entity_poly.entity_id
_entity_poly.type
_entity_poly.pdbx_seq_one_letter_code
_entity_poly.pdbx_strand_id
1 'polypeptide(L)' 'MPGLSAAQISDLYLAACRAELQALKPGNVHVHAAGHGMEVAQFEASAVASAPFIAAAGLGVGARILGAVEASFA' A
#
# COMPACT_ATOMS: atom_id res chain seq x y z
N MET A 1 2.57 23.63 11.51
CA MET A 1 2.51 23.26 10.08
C MET A 1 1.19 22.54 9.86
N PRO A 2 0.37 22.88 8.86
CA PRO A 2 -0.80 22.07 8.54
C PRO A 2 -0.35 20.65 8.18
N GLY A 3 -1.09 19.64 8.62
CA GLY A 3 -0.85 18.24 8.24
C GLY A 3 -1.11 18.02 6.75
N LEU A 4 -0.61 16.91 6.22
CA LEU A 4 -0.84 16.50 4.83
C LEU A 4 -2.32 16.20 4.59
N SER A 5 -2.81 16.48 3.38
CA SER A 5 -4.16 16.08 2.95
C SER A 5 -4.23 14.57 2.74
N ALA A 6 -5.45 14.00 2.76
CA ALA A 6 -5.65 12.59 2.46
C ALA A 6 -5.12 12.21 1.06
N ALA A 7 -5.31 13.08 0.05
CA ALA A 7 -4.76 12.86 -1.28
C ALA A 7 -3.22 12.80 -1.25
N GLN A 8 -2.56 13.71 -0.55
CA GLN A 8 -1.09 13.69 -0.41
C GLN A 8 -0.60 12.43 0.31
N ILE A 9 -1.30 11.99 1.36
CA ILE A 9 -0.95 10.75 2.07
C ILE A 9 -1.12 9.53 1.15
N SER A 10 -2.22 9.47 0.39
CA SER A 10 -2.47 8.41 -0.59
C SER A 10 -1.38 8.33 -1.65
N ASP A 11 -1.00 9.47 -2.23
CA ASP A 11 0.05 9.53 -3.25
C ASP A 11 1.42 9.11 -2.69
N LEU A 12 1.76 9.58 -1.49
CA LEU A 12 3.02 9.21 -0.82
C LEU A 12 3.04 7.73 -0.44
N TYR A 13 1.92 7.17 0.01
CA TYR A 13 1.79 5.74 0.29
C TYR A 13 2.01 4.90 -0.96
N LEU A 14 1.36 5.24 -2.07
CA LEU A 14 1.56 4.55 -3.36
C LEU A 14 3.00 4.70 -3.87
N ALA A 15 3.60 5.87 -3.71
CA ALA A 15 5.01 6.09 -4.07
C ALA A 15 5.94 5.19 -3.22
N ALA A 16 5.67 5.06 -1.91
CA ALA A 16 6.44 4.18 -1.03
C ALA A 16 6.28 2.70 -1.43
N CYS A 17 5.07 2.24 -1.74
CA CYS A 17 4.81 0.89 -2.25
C CYS A 17 5.57 0.60 -3.55
N ARG A 18 5.59 1.55 -4.49
CA ARG A 18 6.36 1.40 -5.74
C ARG A 18 7.86 1.37 -5.48
N ALA A 19 8.37 2.23 -4.59
CA ALA A 19 9.78 2.22 -4.21
C ALA A 19 10.18 0.88 -3.55
N GLU A 20 9.30 0.29 -2.75
CA GLU A 20 9.49 -1.03 -2.15
C GLU A 20 9.66 -2.11 -3.22
N LEU A 21 8.84 -2.11 -4.28
CA LEU A 21 8.96 -3.06 -5.40
C LEU A 21 10.22 -2.88 -6.25
N GLN A 22 10.80 -1.67 -6.28
CA GLN A 22 12.07 -1.40 -6.96
C GLN A 22 13.27 -1.85 -6.13
N ALA A 23 13.13 -1.96 -4.80
CA ALA A 23 14.22 -2.38 -3.94
C ALA A 23 14.54 -3.86 -4.16
N LEU A 24 15.82 -4.19 -4.30
CA LEU A 24 16.27 -5.59 -4.35
C LEU A 24 16.15 -6.21 -2.96
N LYS A 25 15.31 -7.25 -2.87
CA LYS A 25 14.99 -7.95 -1.62
C LYS A 25 14.76 -9.44 -1.87
N PRO A 26 15.84 -10.25 -1.88
CA PRO A 26 15.74 -11.69 -2.09
C PRO A 26 14.71 -12.34 -1.15
N GLY A 27 13.82 -13.16 -1.71
CA GLY A 27 12.72 -13.82 -0.98
C GLY A 27 11.43 -13.00 -0.90
N ASN A 28 11.48 -11.68 -1.12
CA ASN A 28 10.30 -10.81 -1.18
C ASN A 28 9.95 -10.46 -2.64
N VAL A 29 8.67 -10.15 -2.89
CA VAL A 29 8.19 -9.77 -4.23
C VAL A 29 8.84 -8.47 -4.69
N HIS A 30 9.44 -8.40 -5.86
CA HIS A 30 9.99 -7.16 -6.43
C HIS A 30 10.02 -7.29 -7.95
N VAL A 31 10.39 -6.23 -8.68
CA VAL A 31 10.31 -6.20 -10.16
C VAL A 31 11.11 -7.30 -10.88
N HIS A 32 12.05 -7.97 -10.19
CA HIS A 32 12.86 -9.04 -10.77
C HIS A 32 12.47 -10.45 -10.30
N ALA A 33 11.63 -10.60 -9.26
CA ALA A 33 11.18 -11.90 -8.79
C ALA A 33 9.87 -11.82 -8.01
N ALA A 34 9.01 -12.82 -8.19
CA ALA A 34 7.89 -13.07 -7.29
C ALA A 34 8.40 -13.47 -5.89
N GLY A 35 7.55 -13.32 -4.86
CA GLY A 35 7.88 -13.71 -3.50
C GLY A 35 6.65 -14.21 -2.74
N HIS A 36 6.80 -15.30 -1.98
CA HIS A 36 5.73 -15.89 -1.14
C HIS A 36 4.39 -16.14 -1.88
N GLY A 37 4.44 -16.54 -3.16
CA GLY A 37 3.24 -16.80 -3.96
C GLY A 37 2.51 -15.54 -4.43
N MET A 38 3.17 -14.38 -4.37
CA MET A 38 2.64 -13.09 -4.83
C MET A 38 3.48 -12.54 -5.99
N GLU A 39 2.80 -12.06 -7.02
CA GLU A 39 3.34 -11.31 -8.14
C GLU A 39 3.27 -9.80 -7.91
N VAL A 40 4.10 -9.05 -8.65
CA VAL A 40 4.16 -7.58 -8.57
C VAL A 40 2.79 -6.94 -8.78
N ALA A 41 2.02 -7.43 -9.76
CA ALA A 41 0.69 -6.91 -10.07
C ALA A 41 -0.30 -7.06 -8.89
N GLN A 42 -0.19 -8.15 -8.12
CA GLN A 42 -1.02 -8.37 -6.93
C GLN A 42 -0.64 -7.41 -5.81
N PHE A 43 0.66 -7.14 -5.64
CA PHE A 43 1.13 -6.13 -4.69
C PHE A 43 0.63 -4.73 -5.06
N GLU A 44 0.75 -4.34 -6.33
CA GLU A 44 0.27 -3.04 -6.82
C GLU A 44 -1.24 -2.88 -6.67
N ALA A 45 -2.02 -3.92 -7.00
CA ALA A 45 -3.46 -3.92 -6.80
C ALA A 45 -3.84 -3.74 -5.32
N SER A 46 -3.16 -4.46 -4.42
CA SER A 46 -3.35 -4.32 -2.97
C SER A 46 -2.99 -2.91 -2.48
N ALA A 47 -1.92 -2.29 -3.00
CA ALA A 47 -1.55 -0.92 -2.65
C ALA A 47 -2.64 0.08 -3.08
N VAL A 48 -3.22 -0.08 -4.28
CA VAL A 48 -4.31 0.79 -4.75
C VAL A 48 -5.58 0.60 -3.92
N ALA A 49 -5.94 -0.65 -3.60
CA ALA A 49 -7.15 -0.94 -2.82
C ALA A 49 -7.07 -0.38 -1.39
N SER A 50 -5.89 -0.47 -0.76
CA SER A 50 -5.68 -0.03 0.62
C SER A 50 -5.47 1.48 0.78
N ALA A 51 -4.95 2.18 -0.25
CA ALA A 51 -4.57 3.60 -0.16
C ALA A 51 -5.65 4.55 0.40
N PRO A 52 -6.95 4.45 0.00
CA PRO A 52 -7.99 5.32 0.54
C PRO A 52 -8.18 5.17 2.04
N PHE A 53 -8.01 3.96 2.58
CA PHE A 53 -8.18 3.67 4.01
C PHE A 53 -6.97 4.10 4.83
N ILE A 54 -5.76 3.92 4.31
CA ILE A 54 -4.53 4.43 4.94
C ILE A 54 -4.57 5.95 5.07
N ALA A 55 -5.03 6.63 4.02
CA ALA A 55 -5.16 8.08 3.96
C ALA A 55 -6.35 8.67 4.74
N ALA A 56 -7.27 7.83 5.24
CA ALA A 56 -8.54 8.27 5.81
C ALA A 56 -8.37 9.08 7.11
N ALA A 57 -8.47 10.41 7.01
CA ALA A 57 -8.48 11.29 8.17
C ALA A 57 -9.67 11.00 9.10
N GLY A 58 -9.49 11.20 10.40
CA GLY A 58 -10.54 10.99 11.41
C GLY A 58 -10.75 9.54 11.83
N LEU A 59 -10.25 8.54 11.08
CA LEU A 59 -10.23 7.14 11.52
C LEU A 59 -9.01 6.84 12.38
N GLY A 60 -9.22 6.03 13.43
CA GLY A 60 -8.14 5.44 14.23
C GLY A 60 -7.40 4.35 13.45
N VAL A 61 -6.16 4.04 13.86
CA VAL A 61 -5.26 3.13 13.12
C VAL A 61 -5.90 1.77 12.85
N GLY A 62 -6.60 1.17 13.82
CA GLY A 62 -7.23 -0.14 13.65
C GLY A 62 -8.29 -0.15 12.55
N ALA A 63 -9.13 0.89 12.48
CA ALA A 63 -10.17 1.00 11.46
C ALA A 63 -9.58 1.19 10.06
N ARG A 64 -8.47 1.94 9.94
CA ARG A 64 -7.76 2.10 8.67
C ARG A 64 -7.16 0.79 8.17
N ILE A 65 -6.51 0.05 9.07
CA ILE A 65 -5.91 -1.25 8.73
C ILE A 65 -6.99 -2.27 8.37
N LEU A 66 -8.09 -2.34 9.10
CA LEU A 66 -9.20 -3.24 8.78
C LEU A 66 -9.74 -2.97 7.37
N GLY A 67 -10.13 -1.72 7.07
CA GLY A 67 -10.66 -1.38 5.75
C GLY A 67 -9.66 -1.58 4.62
N ALA A 68 -8.38 -1.29 4.86
CA ALA A 68 -7.31 -1.57 3.90
C ALA A 68 -7.18 -3.08 3.59
N VAL A 69 -7.23 -3.92 4.62
CA VAL A 69 -7.16 -5.38 4.48
C VAL A 69 -8.38 -5.88 3.72
N GLU A 70 -9.59 -5.52 4.15
CA GLU A 70 -10.84 -5.94 3.51
C GLU A 70 -10.89 -5.56 2.02
N ALA A 71 -10.43 -4.35 1.68
CA ALA A 71 -10.38 -3.89 0.30
C ALA A 71 -9.42 -4.70 -0.58
N SER A 72 -8.33 -5.24 -0.03
CA SER A 72 -7.36 -6.05 -0.78
C SER A 72 -7.84 -7.49 -1.07
N PHE A 73 -8.99 -7.91 -0.54
CA PHE A 73 -9.64 -9.20 -0.84
C PHE A 73 -10.76 -9.11 -1.89
N ALA A 74 -11.17 -7.90 -2.28
CA ALA A 74 -12.24 -7.65 -3.26
C ALA A 74 -11.74 -7.76 -4.71
#